data_AF-A0A8H7EYD5-F1
#
_entry.id   AF-A0A8H7EYD5-F1
#
_cell.length_a   1.000
_cell.length_b   1.000
_cell.length_c   1.000
_cell.angle_alpha   90.00
_cell.angle_beta   90.00
_cell.angle_gamma   90.00
#
_symmetry.space_group_name_H-M   'P 1'
#
loop_
_entity.id
_entity.type
_entity.pdbx_description
1 polymer ?
#
loop_
_entity_poly.entity_id
_entity_poly.type
_entity_poly.pdbx_seq_one_letter_code
_entity_poly.pdbx_strand_id
1 'polypeptide(L)'
;MPTGLTASLASIGLMVFAWRYKHLRWVQTHSFTSSLYWTIRSSFFHHPITPDFKIWDEGDPNQYEKWVKERGRTVSIWEFLAPYFAERGYTMYVREDLANPLASRYPASKMIRPSKLAYPYAQCTCTREGDFRVAIISHRVWAARDREGRDVMIKVISGAVPTNELKALQLLQSEPLRSDPRNHVIPVIEFIEFDRQTFVVMPRWSGIADSDFSTVGEVVRYTRIFFEALTFLHENNITHRDITLQNMSMDVLMPSLRHPQYYTGYHGPQRRYAFIDLEGAELPTADGAPSPGFEECRRRDIVWLAHALEIHLRCIKHVVPRIDEFLATMSRDQWENLPAATTVLSHFDEICCHLSSEELNIPLKAYRWDRGHFSYRETPPVIIS
;
A
#
# COMPACT_ATOMS: atom_id res chain seq x y z
N MET A 1 14.88 -64.79 34.77
CA MET A 1 13.97 -63.72 35.21
C MET A 1 14.59 -62.39 34.79
N PRO A 2 14.00 -61.64 33.84
CA PRO A 2 14.61 -60.40 33.37
C PRO A 2 14.24 -59.24 34.32
N THR A 3 15.25 -58.42 34.58
CA THR A 3 15.20 -57.17 35.32
C THR A 3 14.30 -56.15 34.61
N GLY A 4 13.23 -55.72 35.29
CA GLY A 4 12.28 -54.74 34.78
C GLY A 4 12.90 -53.34 34.68
N LEU A 5 12.84 -52.76 33.48
CA LEU A 5 13.07 -51.34 33.24
C LEU A 5 11.90 -50.54 33.82
N THR A 6 12.02 -50.08 35.07
CA THR A 6 11.15 -49.01 35.59
C THR A 6 11.70 -47.66 35.11
N ALA A 7 11.31 -47.25 33.90
CA ALA A 7 11.48 -45.86 33.50
C ALA A 7 10.54 -45.00 34.38
N SER A 8 11.12 -44.21 35.29
CA SER A 8 10.37 -43.28 36.12
C SER A 8 9.50 -42.37 35.24
N LEU A 9 8.22 -42.21 35.58
CA LEU A 9 7.30 -41.26 34.93
C LEU A 9 7.86 -39.84 34.88
N ALA A 10 8.71 -39.46 35.83
CA ALA A 10 9.42 -38.19 35.83
C ALA A 10 10.47 -38.10 34.71
N SER A 11 11.15 -39.20 34.38
CA SER A 11 12.13 -39.28 33.28
C SER A 11 11.46 -39.28 31.91
N ILE A 12 10.29 -39.91 31.79
CA ILE A 12 9.44 -39.81 30.59
C ILE A 12 8.88 -38.39 30.47
N GLY A 13 8.44 -37.77 31.56
CA GLY A 13 8.00 -36.38 31.62
C GLY A 13 9.10 -35.40 31.20
N LEU A 14 10.32 -35.55 31.72
CA LEU A 14 11.49 -34.74 31.36
C LEU A 14 11.97 -35.00 29.93
N MET A 15 11.90 -36.23 29.41
CA MET A 15 12.23 -36.50 28.01
C MET A 15 11.17 -35.98 27.04
N VAL A 16 9.88 -36.06 27.37
CA VAL A 16 8.80 -35.43 26.61
C VAL A 16 8.93 -33.90 26.67
N PHE A 17 9.29 -33.34 27.83
CA PHE A 17 9.59 -31.92 27.98
C PHE A 17 10.81 -31.52 27.13
N ALA A 18 11.94 -32.21 27.26
CA ALA A 18 13.16 -31.93 26.51
C ALA A 18 13.02 -32.19 25.00
N TRP A 19 12.21 -33.16 24.57
CA TRP A 19 11.92 -33.43 23.16
C TRP A 19 10.94 -32.41 22.58
N ARG A 20 9.91 -32.00 23.33
CA ARG A 20 8.95 -30.95 22.92
C ARG A 20 9.57 -29.55 22.89
N TYR A 21 10.60 -29.30 23.71
CA TYR A 21 11.30 -28.02 23.79
C TYR A 21 12.69 -28.00 23.13
N LYS A 22 13.11 -29.09 22.47
CA LYS A 22 14.38 -29.18 21.72
C LYS A 22 14.51 -28.18 20.56
N HIS A 23 13.41 -27.52 20.23
CA HIS A 23 13.29 -26.55 19.15
C HIS A 23 12.84 -25.16 19.64
N LEU A 24 13.02 -24.81 20.92
CA LEU A 24 12.71 -23.46 21.40
C LEU A 24 13.60 -22.44 20.71
N ARG A 25 13.03 -21.72 19.74
CA ARG A 25 13.65 -20.52 19.19
C ARG A 25 13.14 -19.33 19.98
N TRP A 26 14.06 -18.55 20.55
CA TRP A 26 13.70 -17.29 21.18
C TRP A 26 13.05 -16.36 20.15
N VAL A 27 11.87 -15.83 20.50
CA VAL A 27 11.10 -14.88 19.68
C VAL A 27 11.28 -13.48 20.24
N GLN A 28 11.96 -12.62 19.50
CA GLN A 28 12.25 -11.26 19.94
C GLN A 28 11.02 -10.36 19.75
N THR A 29 10.57 -9.69 20.80
CA THR A 29 9.47 -8.71 20.75
C THR A 29 9.82 -7.46 21.55
N HIS A 30 8.85 -6.56 21.76
CA HIS A 30 9.00 -5.29 22.46
C HIS A 30 9.37 -5.38 23.96
N SER A 31 9.21 -6.54 24.61
CA SER A 31 9.57 -6.73 26.03
C SER A 31 9.98 -8.18 26.32
N PHE A 32 10.66 -8.41 27.45
CA PHE A 32 11.08 -9.75 27.86
C PHE A 32 9.89 -10.69 28.13
N THR A 33 8.86 -10.21 28.82
CA THR A 33 7.66 -11.00 29.15
C THR A 33 6.86 -11.36 27.90
N SER A 34 6.69 -10.41 26.98
CA SER A 34 6.12 -10.67 25.66
C SER A 34 6.97 -11.70 24.90
N SER A 35 8.29 -11.54 24.89
CA SER A 35 9.19 -12.46 24.17
C SER A 35 9.14 -13.89 24.74
N LEU A 36 9.03 -14.04 26.06
CA LEU A 36 8.83 -15.34 26.70
C LEU A 36 7.49 -15.97 26.30
N TYR A 37 6.40 -15.21 26.36
CA TYR A 37 5.07 -15.67 25.94
C TYR A 37 5.10 -16.14 24.47
N TRP A 38 5.65 -15.32 23.57
CA TRP A 38 5.69 -15.59 22.13
C TRP A 38 6.69 -16.69 21.76
N THR A 39 7.75 -16.90 22.55
CA THR A 39 8.64 -18.07 22.42
C THR A 39 7.88 -19.35 22.69
N ILE A 40 7.15 -19.41 23.81
CA ILE A 40 6.35 -20.58 24.19
C ILE A 40 5.23 -20.80 23.16
N ARG A 41 4.46 -19.76 22.84
CA ARG A 41 3.38 -19.81 21.85
C ARG A 41 3.89 -20.28 20.49
N SER A 42 4.99 -19.72 19.99
CA SER A 42 5.56 -20.14 18.69
C SER A 42 5.98 -21.60 18.70
N SER A 43 6.54 -22.11 19.80
CA SER A 43 6.87 -23.53 19.94
C SER A 43 5.63 -24.42 19.83
N PHE A 44 4.49 -24.05 20.45
CA PHE A 44 3.23 -24.80 20.32
C PHE A 44 2.66 -24.79 18.89
N PHE A 45 2.94 -23.75 18.11
CA PHE A 45 2.48 -23.59 16.73
C PHE A 45 3.55 -23.96 15.68
N HIS A 46 4.64 -24.62 16.08
CA HIS A 46 5.74 -25.03 15.20
C HIS A 46 6.44 -23.88 14.45
N HIS A 47 6.55 -22.71 15.10
CA HIS A 47 7.21 -21.50 14.59
C HIS A 47 6.68 -21.07 13.22
N PRO A 48 5.40 -20.66 13.13
CA PRO A 48 4.76 -20.37 11.86
C PRO A 48 5.38 -19.17 11.13
N ILE A 49 6.03 -18.27 11.88
CA ILE A 49 6.82 -17.15 11.36
C ILE A 49 8.30 -17.37 11.63
N THR A 50 9.14 -16.94 10.69
CA THR A 50 10.61 -16.93 10.85
C THR A 50 11.16 -15.55 10.52
N PRO A 51 12.38 -15.23 10.93
CA PRO A 51 13.05 -13.98 10.56
C PRO A 51 13.42 -13.86 9.07
N ASP A 52 13.33 -14.95 8.30
CA ASP A 52 13.56 -14.91 6.85
C ASP A 52 12.36 -14.29 6.14
N PHE A 53 12.59 -13.22 5.39
CA PHE A 53 11.53 -12.51 4.69
C PHE A 53 10.89 -13.36 3.58
N LYS A 54 11.61 -14.35 3.04
CA LYS A 54 11.10 -15.28 2.02
C LYS A 54 9.92 -16.12 2.48
N ILE A 55 9.66 -16.17 3.78
CA ILE A 55 8.42 -16.74 4.29
C ILE A 55 7.19 -15.99 3.77
N TRP A 56 7.33 -14.80 3.21
CA TRP A 56 6.19 -14.12 2.61
C TRP A 56 6.09 -14.36 1.11
N ASP A 57 7.15 -14.78 0.41
CA ASP A 57 7.17 -14.92 -1.05
C ASP A 57 5.93 -15.65 -1.63
N GLU A 58 5.40 -15.07 -2.71
CA GLU A 58 4.32 -15.65 -3.50
C GLU A 58 4.89 -16.64 -4.51
N GLY A 59 4.29 -17.81 -4.64
CA GLY A 59 4.57 -18.71 -5.75
C GLY A 59 3.86 -18.30 -7.03
N ASP A 60 4.19 -19.01 -8.10
CA ASP A 60 3.65 -18.77 -9.42
C ASP A 60 2.11 -18.97 -9.44
N PRO A 61 1.31 -17.93 -9.77
CA PRO A 61 -0.15 -18.05 -9.84
C PRO A 61 -0.61 -19.04 -10.93
N ASN A 62 0.25 -19.36 -11.92
CA ASN A 62 -0.04 -20.40 -12.90
C ASN A 62 0.05 -21.81 -12.30
N GLN A 63 0.66 -21.97 -11.12
CA GLN A 63 0.70 -23.20 -10.34
C GLN A 63 -0.35 -23.15 -9.22
N TYR A 64 -1.63 -23.11 -9.61
CA TYR A 64 -2.76 -22.78 -8.75
C TYR A 64 -2.76 -23.52 -7.40
N GLU A 65 -2.55 -24.84 -7.37
CA GLU A 65 -2.56 -25.61 -6.11
C GLU A 65 -1.46 -25.17 -5.14
N LYS A 66 -0.25 -24.95 -5.66
CA LYS A 66 0.89 -24.48 -4.88
C LYS A 66 0.65 -23.06 -4.37
N TRP A 67 0.15 -22.19 -5.25
CA TRP A 67 -0.21 -20.82 -4.93
C TRP A 67 -1.28 -20.73 -3.82
N VAL A 68 -2.35 -21.54 -3.89
CA VAL A 68 -3.38 -21.62 -2.84
C VAL A 68 -2.79 -22.10 -1.51
N LYS A 69 -1.91 -23.12 -1.54
CA LYS A 69 -1.24 -23.63 -0.33
C LYS A 69 -0.37 -22.56 0.34
N GLU A 70 0.39 -21.80 -0.43
CA GLU A 70 1.22 -20.70 0.08
C GLU A 70 0.37 -19.55 0.63
N ARG A 71 -0.77 -19.25 0.01
CA ARG A 71 -1.75 -18.31 0.57
C ARG A 71 -2.38 -18.80 1.87
N GLY A 72 -2.73 -20.09 1.97
CA GLY A 72 -3.19 -20.67 3.23
C GLY A 72 -2.16 -20.54 4.37
N ARG A 73 -0.87 -20.70 4.04
CA ARG A 73 0.24 -20.51 4.99
C ARG A 73 0.34 -19.07 5.47
N THR A 74 0.32 -18.08 4.57
CA THR A 74 0.40 -16.65 4.97
C THR A 74 -0.82 -16.21 5.78
N VAL A 75 -2.02 -16.68 5.42
CA VAL A 75 -3.24 -16.47 6.22
C VAL A 75 -3.06 -17.01 7.64
N SER A 76 -2.50 -18.21 7.79
CA SER A 76 -2.26 -18.83 9.10
C SER A 76 -1.25 -18.02 9.94
N ILE A 77 -0.24 -17.40 9.30
CA ILE A 77 0.72 -16.52 9.99
C ILE A 77 0.01 -15.26 10.49
N TRP A 78 -0.79 -14.61 9.65
CA TRP A 78 -1.57 -13.43 10.03
C TRP A 78 -2.51 -13.72 11.20
N GLU A 79 -3.23 -14.84 11.17
CA GLU A 79 -4.10 -15.27 12.27
C GLU A 79 -3.32 -15.58 13.55
N PHE A 80 -2.13 -16.19 13.42
CA PHE A 80 -1.24 -16.43 14.54
C PHE A 80 -0.79 -15.13 15.23
N LEU A 81 -0.50 -14.08 14.44
CA LEU A 81 -0.06 -12.76 14.91
C LEU A 81 -1.20 -11.86 15.40
N ALA A 82 -2.46 -12.19 15.13
CA ALA A 82 -3.60 -11.33 15.48
C ALA A 82 -3.62 -10.85 16.94
N PRO A 83 -3.32 -11.69 17.96
CA PRO A 83 -3.21 -11.21 19.34
C PRO A 83 -2.11 -10.16 19.55
N TYR A 84 -0.99 -10.24 18.83
CA TYR A 84 0.12 -9.28 18.96
C TYR A 84 -0.24 -7.89 18.45
N PHE A 85 -1.03 -7.82 17.38
CA PHE A 85 -1.58 -6.58 16.85
C PHE A 85 -2.70 -6.03 17.75
N ALA A 86 -3.53 -6.92 18.32
CA ALA A 86 -4.58 -6.54 19.25
C ALA A 86 -4.03 -5.89 20.53
N GLU A 87 -2.91 -6.38 21.06
CA GLU A 87 -2.19 -5.75 22.20
C GLU A 87 -1.85 -4.28 21.92
N ARG A 88 -1.53 -3.95 20.66
CA ARG A 88 -1.26 -2.58 20.18
C ARG A 88 -2.51 -1.80 19.79
N GLY A 89 -3.68 -2.41 19.90
CA GLY A 89 -4.95 -1.77 19.61
C GLY A 89 -5.43 -1.94 18.18
N TYR A 90 -4.81 -2.80 17.37
CA TYR A 90 -5.26 -3.12 16.03
C TYR A 90 -6.02 -4.43 16.00
N THR A 91 -7.32 -4.35 15.75
CA THR A 91 -8.19 -5.52 15.54
C THR A 91 -8.19 -5.87 14.06
N MET A 92 -7.63 -7.01 13.71
CA MET A 92 -7.57 -7.47 12.32
C MET A 92 -8.96 -7.76 11.76
N TYR A 93 -9.13 -7.52 10.47
CA TYR A 93 -10.34 -7.91 9.78
C TYR A 93 -10.49 -9.43 9.74
N VAL A 94 -11.74 -9.88 9.85
CA VAL A 94 -12.12 -11.31 9.90
C VAL A 94 -12.56 -11.79 8.53
N ARG A 95 -12.28 -13.06 8.22
CA ARG A 95 -12.66 -13.71 6.96
C ARG A 95 -14.15 -14.03 6.96
N GLU A 96 -14.79 -13.85 5.81
CA GLU A 96 -16.19 -14.22 5.56
C GLU A 96 -16.40 -15.73 5.65
N ASP A 97 -15.51 -16.48 5.00
CA ASP A 97 -15.49 -17.94 5.01
C ASP A 97 -14.13 -18.42 5.54
N LEU A 98 -14.17 -19.10 6.69
CA LEU A 98 -12.98 -19.62 7.36
C LEU A 98 -12.36 -20.81 6.61
N ALA A 99 -13.14 -21.53 5.80
CA ALA A 99 -12.64 -22.64 5.00
C ALA A 99 -11.91 -22.17 3.74
N ASN A 100 -12.22 -20.96 3.25
CA ASN A 100 -11.57 -20.37 2.08
C ASN A 100 -10.50 -19.36 2.49
N PRO A 101 -9.19 -19.65 2.31
CA PRO A 101 -8.13 -18.71 2.65
C PRO A 101 -8.17 -17.44 1.80
N LEU A 102 -8.82 -17.48 0.62
CA LEU A 102 -8.99 -16.36 -0.31
C LEU A 102 -10.27 -15.57 -0.08
N ALA A 103 -11.08 -15.94 0.92
CA ALA A 103 -12.32 -15.25 1.24
C ALA A 103 -12.07 -13.76 1.50
N SER A 104 -13.08 -12.95 1.21
CA SER A 104 -13.04 -11.53 1.55
C SER A 104 -13.06 -11.32 3.06
N ARG A 105 -12.59 -10.15 3.48
CA ARG A 105 -12.45 -9.76 4.88
C ARG A 105 -13.33 -8.57 5.23
N TYR A 106 -13.83 -8.53 6.45
CA TYR A 106 -14.68 -7.47 6.99
C TYR A 106 -14.18 -7.01 8.37
N PRO A 107 -14.48 -5.76 8.77
CA PRO A 107 -14.09 -5.28 10.08
C PRO A 107 -14.77 -6.08 11.20
N ALA A 108 -14.03 -6.39 12.26
CA ALA A 108 -14.55 -7.14 13.42
C ALA A 108 -15.32 -6.27 14.44
N SER A 109 -15.26 -4.94 14.31
CA SER A 109 -15.86 -3.98 15.24
C SER A 109 -16.66 -2.89 14.50
N LYS A 110 -17.59 -2.24 15.22
CA LYS A 110 -18.54 -1.26 14.67
C LYS A 110 -17.84 0.01 14.13
N MET A 111 -18.44 0.62 13.12
CA MET A 111 -17.98 1.82 12.41
C MET A 111 -17.97 3.10 13.27
N ILE A 112 -16.99 3.99 13.07
CA ILE A 112 -17.02 5.38 13.59
C ILE A 112 -17.48 6.35 12.51
N ARG A 113 -18.21 7.40 12.93
CA ARG A 113 -18.70 8.44 12.02
C ARG A 113 -17.54 9.19 11.34
N PRO A 114 -17.60 9.41 10.01
CA PRO A 114 -16.52 10.04 9.24
C PRO A 114 -16.08 11.42 9.75
N SER A 115 -16.99 12.19 10.35
CA SER A 115 -16.73 13.54 10.87
C SER A 115 -15.74 13.63 12.03
N LYS A 116 -15.23 12.49 12.53
CA LYS A 116 -14.22 12.42 13.60
C LYS A 116 -12.81 12.09 13.08
N LEU A 117 -12.65 11.82 11.78
CA LEU A 117 -11.38 11.42 11.21
C LEU A 117 -10.53 12.67 10.89
N ALA A 118 -9.30 12.68 11.38
CA ALA A 118 -8.28 13.64 11.00
C ALA A 118 -7.21 12.95 10.15
N TYR A 119 -6.43 13.74 9.38
CA TYR A 119 -5.22 13.22 8.72
C TYR A 119 -4.34 12.47 9.75
N PRO A 120 -3.83 11.28 9.44
CA PRO A 120 -3.70 10.66 8.10
C PRO A 120 -4.86 9.74 7.66
N TYR A 121 -5.94 9.66 8.44
CA TYR A 121 -7.02 8.70 8.16
C TYR A 121 -7.94 9.18 7.04
N ALA A 122 -8.33 8.25 6.17
CA ALA A 122 -9.17 8.55 5.02
C ALA A 122 -10.58 8.96 5.41
N GLN A 123 -11.18 9.89 4.66
CA GLN A 123 -12.59 10.22 4.79
C GLN A 123 -13.46 9.03 4.38
N CYS A 124 -14.31 8.56 5.29
CA CYS A 124 -15.12 7.37 5.05
C CYS A 124 -16.43 7.69 4.33
N THR A 125 -16.67 7.00 3.21
CA THR A 125 -17.91 7.09 2.41
C THR A 125 -18.77 5.83 2.53
N CYS A 126 -18.21 4.78 3.14
CA CYS A 126 -18.90 3.52 3.40
C CYS A 126 -20.08 3.75 4.37
N THR A 127 -21.24 3.18 4.04
CA THR A 127 -22.47 3.37 4.83
C THR A 127 -22.89 2.10 5.57
N ARG A 128 -22.44 0.94 5.12
CA ARG A 128 -22.71 -0.37 5.72
C ARG A 128 -21.43 -1.19 5.89
N GLU A 129 -21.43 -2.15 6.81
CA GLU A 129 -20.25 -2.99 7.09
C GLU A 129 -19.75 -3.74 5.86
N GLY A 130 -20.65 -4.16 4.97
CA GLY A 130 -20.31 -4.84 3.71
C GLY A 130 -19.48 -3.98 2.74
N ASP A 131 -19.52 -2.65 2.88
CA ASP A 131 -18.75 -1.73 2.03
C ASP A 131 -17.25 -1.77 2.37
N PHE A 132 -16.93 -2.07 3.63
CA PHE A 132 -15.55 -2.13 4.11
C PHE A 132 -14.81 -3.37 3.64
N ARG A 133 -15.45 -4.27 2.88
CA ARG A 133 -14.85 -5.49 2.37
C ARG A 133 -13.44 -5.26 1.82
N VAL A 134 -12.51 -6.18 2.12
CA VAL A 134 -11.16 -6.19 1.55
C VAL A 134 -10.90 -7.57 0.95
N ALA A 135 -10.60 -7.60 -0.35
CA ALA A 135 -10.06 -8.78 -1.00
C ALA A 135 -8.57 -8.93 -0.67
N ILE A 136 -8.06 -10.16 -0.60
CA ILE A 136 -6.61 -10.37 -0.47
C ILE A 136 -5.97 -10.15 -1.83
N ILE A 137 -5.50 -8.93 -2.06
CA ILE A 137 -4.74 -8.63 -3.27
C ILE A 137 -3.28 -9.07 -3.04
N SER A 138 -2.71 -8.74 -1.88
CA SER A 138 -1.36 -9.15 -1.45
C SER A 138 -1.38 -10.02 -0.19
N HIS A 139 -0.52 -11.02 -0.12
CA HIS A 139 -0.33 -11.91 1.03
C HIS A 139 0.47 -11.25 2.17
N ARG A 140 1.16 -10.13 1.88
CA ARG A 140 1.94 -9.33 2.85
C ARG A 140 1.14 -8.21 3.49
N VAL A 141 -0.12 -8.03 3.12
CA VAL A 141 -0.94 -6.90 3.56
C VAL A 141 -2.21 -7.39 4.22
N TRP A 142 -2.56 -6.81 5.37
CA TRP A 142 -3.78 -7.13 6.09
C TRP A 142 -4.51 -5.88 6.57
N ALA A 143 -5.82 -5.85 6.37
CA ALA A 143 -6.66 -4.78 6.90
C ALA A 143 -6.90 -4.97 8.41
N ALA A 144 -6.82 -3.88 9.15
CA ALA A 144 -7.14 -3.84 10.56
C ALA A 144 -7.88 -2.56 10.90
N ARG A 145 -8.40 -2.51 12.12
CA ARG A 145 -9.09 -1.37 12.69
C ARG A 145 -8.52 -1.04 14.05
N ASP A 146 -8.19 0.22 14.27
CA ASP A 146 -7.62 0.65 15.55
C ASP A 146 -8.67 0.78 16.67
N ARG A 147 -8.25 1.16 17.88
CA ARG A 147 -9.13 1.34 19.06
C ARG A 147 -10.18 2.43 18.86
N GLU A 148 -9.92 3.37 17.97
CA GLU A 148 -10.83 4.46 17.60
C GLU A 148 -11.65 4.09 16.36
N GLY A 149 -11.68 2.81 15.98
CA GLY A 149 -12.46 2.31 14.86
C GLY A 149 -12.07 2.88 13.50
N ARG A 150 -10.84 3.38 13.36
CA ARG A 150 -10.28 3.89 12.10
C ARG A 150 -9.60 2.76 11.35
N ASP A 151 -9.76 2.73 10.04
CA ASP A 151 -9.22 1.64 9.21
C ASP A 151 -7.78 1.88 8.79
N VAL A 152 -6.99 0.82 8.94
CA VAL A 152 -5.56 0.80 8.64
C VAL A 152 -5.21 -0.43 7.82
N MET A 153 -4.06 -0.37 7.15
CA MET A 153 -3.43 -1.49 6.48
C MET A 153 -2.12 -1.79 7.19
N ILE A 154 -1.93 -3.05 7.56
CA ILE A 154 -0.69 -3.57 8.14
C ILE A 154 0.03 -4.34 7.05
N LYS A 155 1.22 -3.90 6.65
CA LYS A 155 2.06 -4.58 5.66
C LYS A 155 3.33 -5.07 6.32
N VAL A 156 3.72 -6.31 6.07
CA VAL A 156 5.07 -6.79 6.43
C VAL A 156 6.03 -6.38 5.33
N ILE A 157 7.07 -5.63 5.69
CA ILE A 157 7.94 -4.94 4.73
C ILE A 157 9.40 -5.37 4.84
N SER A 158 9.80 -6.02 5.94
CA SER A 158 11.17 -6.49 6.11
C SER A 158 11.27 -7.70 7.03
N GLY A 159 12.30 -8.52 6.82
CA GLY A 159 12.77 -9.53 7.76
C GLY A 159 14.09 -9.12 8.40
N ALA A 160 14.89 -10.10 8.81
CA ALA A 160 16.16 -9.89 9.51
C ALA A 160 17.19 -9.05 8.71
N VAL A 161 17.06 -9.03 7.38
CA VAL A 161 17.83 -8.16 6.50
C VAL A 161 16.91 -7.01 6.06
N PRO A 162 17.24 -5.74 6.41
CA PRO A 162 16.44 -4.58 6.02
C PRO A 162 16.26 -4.46 4.51
N THR A 163 15.00 -4.46 4.07
CA THR A 163 14.60 -4.21 2.68
C THR A 163 14.77 -2.74 2.30
N ASN A 164 14.74 -2.45 0.99
CA ASN A 164 14.72 -1.07 0.53
C ASN A 164 13.40 -0.36 0.88
N GLU A 165 12.26 -1.07 0.90
CA GLU A 165 10.99 -0.49 1.33
C GLU A 165 11.06 0.06 2.76
N LEU A 166 11.62 -0.73 3.70
CA LEU A 166 11.80 -0.27 5.08
C LEU A 166 12.69 0.97 5.16
N LYS A 167 13.85 0.94 4.49
CA LYS A 167 14.79 2.06 4.49
C LYS A 167 14.18 3.31 3.85
N ALA A 168 13.43 3.14 2.76
CA ALA A 168 12.76 4.23 2.05
C ALA A 168 11.70 4.88 2.93
N LEU A 169 10.81 4.09 3.54
CA LEU A 169 9.81 4.60 4.46
C LEU A 169 10.45 5.28 5.68
N GLN A 170 11.51 4.72 6.26
CA GLN A 170 12.21 5.36 7.38
C GLN A 170 12.83 6.71 6.98
N LEU A 171 13.46 6.78 5.80
CA LEU A 171 14.06 8.02 5.28
C LEU A 171 12.98 9.08 5.01
N LEU A 172 11.93 8.72 4.29
CA LEU A 172 10.82 9.62 3.94
C LEU A 172 10.00 10.08 5.16
N GLN A 173 9.99 9.30 6.24
CA GLN A 173 9.34 9.64 7.51
C GLN A 173 10.29 10.28 8.53
N SER A 174 11.52 10.60 8.13
CA SER A 174 12.49 11.35 8.95
C SER A 174 12.52 12.83 8.55
N GLU A 175 12.90 13.70 9.48
CA GLU A 175 13.11 15.11 9.15
C GLU A 175 14.39 15.31 8.32
N PRO A 176 14.39 16.23 7.33
CA PRO A 176 13.33 17.19 7.01
C PRO A 176 12.26 16.67 6.03
N LEU A 177 12.44 15.46 5.47
CA LEU A 177 11.59 14.93 4.38
C LEU A 177 10.14 14.72 4.79
N ARG A 178 9.91 14.33 6.05
CA ARG A 178 8.57 14.15 6.59
C ARG A 178 7.74 15.45 6.59
N SER A 179 8.40 16.59 6.81
CA SER A 179 7.74 17.90 6.88
C SER A 179 7.59 18.59 5.52
N ASP A 180 8.27 18.10 4.48
CA ASP A 180 8.15 18.68 3.14
C ASP A 180 6.73 18.42 2.60
N PRO A 181 5.95 19.46 2.27
CA PRO A 181 4.58 19.30 1.80
C PRO A 181 4.49 18.58 0.44
N ARG A 182 5.60 18.44 -0.29
CA ARG A 182 5.69 17.70 -1.56
C ARG A 182 5.87 16.20 -1.35
N ASN A 183 6.07 15.75 -0.11
CA ASN A 183 6.13 14.35 0.25
C ASN A 183 4.73 13.71 0.21
N HIS A 184 4.31 13.30 -0.98
CA HIS A 184 3.08 12.55 -1.20
C HIS A 184 3.34 11.04 -1.22
N VAL A 185 4.14 10.54 -0.29
CA VAL A 185 4.21 9.10 0.03
C VAL A 185 3.25 8.82 1.19
N ILE A 186 2.61 7.66 1.18
CA ILE A 186 1.63 7.30 2.20
C ILE A 186 2.24 7.47 3.60
N PRO A 187 1.54 8.16 4.53
CA PRO A 187 2.06 8.37 5.87
C PRO A 187 2.13 7.06 6.66
N VAL A 188 3.17 6.92 7.47
CA VAL A 188 3.31 5.81 8.40
C VAL A 188 2.73 6.19 9.76
N ILE A 189 1.86 5.34 10.30
CA ILE A 189 1.29 5.48 11.64
C ILE A 189 2.24 4.87 12.67
N GLU A 190 2.73 3.66 12.40
CA GLU A 190 3.58 2.91 13.34
C GLU A 190 4.42 1.86 12.59
N PHE A 191 5.65 1.63 13.07
CA PHE A 191 6.43 0.43 12.75
C PHE A 191 6.36 -0.55 13.92
N ILE A 192 5.98 -1.79 13.64
CA ILE A 192 5.81 -2.86 14.63
C ILE A 192 6.83 -3.96 14.35
N GLU A 193 7.66 -4.26 15.35
CA GLU A 193 8.66 -5.34 15.28
C GLU A 193 8.12 -6.64 15.91
N PHE A 194 8.28 -7.76 15.19
CA PHE A 194 8.05 -9.11 15.70
C PHE A 194 9.09 -10.07 15.13
N ASP A 195 9.93 -10.63 15.99
CA ASP A 195 10.96 -11.61 15.63
C ASP A 195 11.86 -11.20 14.46
N ARG A 196 12.34 -9.95 14.49
CA ARG A 196 13.12 -9.31 13.41
C ARG A 196 12.36 -9.16 12.09
N GLN A 197 11.04 -9.31 12.10
CA GLN A 197 10.18 -8.88 11.01
C GLN A 197 9.63 -7.49 11.35
N THR A 198 9.68 -6.60 10.38
CA THR A 198 9.13 -5.24 10.50
C THR A 198 7.81 -5.17 9.74
N PHE A 199 6.79 -4.76 10.47
CA PHE A 199 5.47 -4.44 9.94
C PHE A 199 5.28 -2.92 9.95
N VAL A 200 4.66 -2.38 8.92
CA VAL A 200 4.25 -0.98 8.87
C VAL A 200 2.74 -0.88 8.93
N VAL A 201 2.25 0.03 9.76
CA VAL A 201 0.84 0.41 9.84
C VAL A 201 0.68 1.72 9.08
N MET A 202 -0.22 1.72 8.09
CA MET A 202 -0.54 2.87 7.25
C MET A 202 -2.06 3.08 7.28
N PRO A 203 -2.57 4.31 7.07
CA PRO A 203 -4.01 4.50 6.95
C PRO A 203 -4.54 3.74 5.73
N ARG A 204 -5.76 3.20 5.83
CA ARG A 204 -6.39 2.55 4.68
C ARG A 204 -6.95 3.61 3.73
N TRP A 205 -6.24 3.84 2.65
CA TRP A 205 -6.64 4.72 1.55
C TRP A 205 -7.18 3.87 0.38
N SER A 206 -8.01 4.45 -0.49
CA SER A 206 -8.51 3.76 -1.68
C SER A 206 -7.59 4.00 -2.87
N GLY A 207 -7.41 2.98 -3.72
CA GLY A 207 -6.65 3.12 -4.96
C GLY A 207 -7.39 3.99 -6.00
N ILE A 208 -6.63 4.69 -6.83
CA ILE A 208 -7.20 5.59 -7.86
C ILE A 208 -7.61 4.86 -9.15
N ALA A 209 -7.21 3.59 -9.33
CA ALA A 209 -7.47 2.82 -10.55
C ALA A 209 -8.96 2.71 -10.93
N ASP A 210 -9.84 2.75 -9.92
CA ASP A 210 -11.30 2.68 -10.05
C ASP A 210 -12.01 4.02 -9.77
N SER A 211 -11.25 5.11 -9.62
CA SER A 211 -11.79 6.45 -9.31
C SER A 211 -12.21 7.18 -10.59
N ASP A 212 -13.23 8.03 -10.49
CA ASP A 212 -13.73 8.82 -11.63
C ASP A 212 -13.73 10.32 -11.31
N PHE A 213 -13.01 11.06 -12.15
CA PHE A 213 -12.88 12.49 -12.07
C PHE A 213 -14.05 13.16 -12.79
N SER A 214 -14.74 14.06 -12.10
CA SER A 214 -15.92 14.75 -12.60
C SER A 214 -15.58 15.97 -13.47
N THR A 215 -14.51 16.70 -13.15
CA THR A 215 -14.15 17.95 -13.85
C THR A 215 -12.70 17.99 -14.34
N VAL A 216 -12.42 18.87 -15.30
CA VAL A 216 -11.06 19.14 -15.79
C VAL A 216 -10.11 19.51 -14.64
N GLY A 217 -10.57 20.36 -13.72
CA GLY A 217 -9.75 20.82 -12.59
C GLY A 217 -9.38 19.72 -11.60
N GLU A 218 -10.21 18.68 -11.46
CA GLU A 218 -9.85 17.52 -10.65
C GLU A 218 -8.72 16.72 -11.30
N VAL A 219 -8.78 16.52 -12.63
CA VAL A 219 -7.72 15.87 -13.42
C VAL A 219 -6.41 16.65 -13.29
N VAL A 220 -6.46 17.96 -13.52
CA VAL A 220 -5.27 18.83 -13.44
C VAL A 220 -4.64 18.78 -12.04
N ARG A 221 -5.46 18.89 -10.98
CA ARG A 221 -4.95 18.88 -9.59
C ARG A 221 -4.28 17.56 -9.22
N TYR A 222 -4.92 16.42 -9.44
CA TYR A 222 -4.34 15.15 -9.02
C TYR A 222 -3.08 14.82 -9.84
N THR A 223 -3.08 15.11 -11.15
CA THR A 223 -1.89 14.97 -11.99
C THR A 223 -0.74 15.80 -11.46
N ARG A 224 -0.98 17.08 -11.15
CA ARG A 224 0.05 17.97 -10.61
C ARG A 224 0.63 17.41 -9.30
N ILE A 225 -0.21 16.91 -8.40
CA ILE A 225 0.22 16.31 -7.12
C ILE A 225 1.19 15.15 -7.36
N PHE A 226 0.92 14.25 -8.30
CA PHE A 226 1.83 13.13 -8.57
C PHE A 226 3.12 13.55 -9.29
N PHE A 227 3.10 14.57 -10.15
CA PHE A 227 4.34 15.14 -10.69
C PHE A 227 5.17 15.85 -9.63
N GLU A 228 4.53 16.54 -8.68
CA GLU A 228 5.18 17.13 -7.51
C GLU A 228 5.79 16.07 -6.60
N ALA A 229 5.05 14.99 -6.33
CA ALA A 229 5.54 13.82 -5.58
C ALA A 229 6.77 13.18 -6.22
N LEU A 230 6.73 12.97 -7.54
CA LEU A 230 7.84 12.37 -8.27
C LEU A 230 9.07 13.31 -8.29
N THR A 231 8.83 14.60 -8.46
CA THR A 231 9.88 15.62 -8.37
C THR A 231 10.56 15.59 -7.01
N PHE A 232 9.78 15.56 -5.94
CA PHE A 232 10.29 15.46 -4.58
C PHE A 232 11.14 14.20 -4.35
N LEU A 233 10.69 13.03 -4.82
CA LEU A 233 11.48 11.79 -4.70
C LEU A 233 12.82 11.92 -5.44
N HIS A 234 12.79 12.38 -6.70
CA HIS A 234 13.98 12.51 -7.52
C HIS A 234 14.98 13.54 -6.98
N GLU A 235 14.52 14.68 -6.44
CA GLU A 235 15.38 15.68 -5.79
C GLU A 235 16.09 15.12 -4.55
N ASN A 236 15.50 14.11 -3.90
CA ASN A 236 16.08 13.40 -2.76
C ASN A 236 16.82 12.11 -3.16
N ASN A 237 17.12 11.93 -4.45
CA ASN A 237 17.82 10.77 -5.00
C ASN A 237 17.11 9.43 -4.74
N ILE A 238 15.78 9.46 -4.59
CA ILE A 238 14.92 8.29 -4.41
C ILE A 238 14.15 8.06 -5.71
N THR A 239 14.04 6.79 -6.13
CA THR A 239 13.13 6.41 -7.22
C THR A 239 12.18 5.33 -6.71
N HIS A 240 10.94 5.33 -7.19
CA HIS A 240 9.87 4.44 -6.77
C HIS A 240 9.98 3.06 -7.43
N ARG A 241 10.25 3.02 -8.74
CA ARG A 241 10.43 1.81 -9.56
C ARG A 241 9.24 0.86 -9.66
N ASP A 242 8.03 1.32 -9.32
CA ASP A 242 6.80 0.56 -9.58
C ASP A 242 5.58 1.49 -9.69
N ILE A 243 5.71 2.58 -10.44
CA ILE A 243 4.61 3.54 -10.58
C ILE A 243 3.53 2.96 -11.49
N THR A 244 2.40 2.64 -10.89
CA THR A 244 1.19 2.20 -11.59
C THR A 244 -0.04 2.81 -10.90
N LEU A 245 -1.19 2.83 -11.56
CA LEU A 245 -2.45 3.29 -10.93
C LEU A 245 -2.82 2.49 -9.67
N GLN A 246 -2.32 1.25 -9.52
CA GLN A 246 -2.56 0.43 -8.32
C GLN A 246 -1.74 0.91 -7.12
N ASN A 247 -0.58 1.51 -7.38
CA ASN A 247 0.33 2.06 -6.37
C ASN A 247 0.11 3.56 -6.13
N MET A 248 -1.03 4.08 -6.58
CA MET A 248 -1.47 5.45 -6.40
C MET A 248 -2.79 5.44 -5.62
N SER A 249 -2.81 6.11 -4.48
CA SER A 249 -3.93 6.10 -3.54
C SER A 249 -4.47 7.49 -3.26
N MET A 250 -5.67 7.57 -2.71
CA MET A 250 -6.30 8.80 -2.24
C MET A 250 -6.93 8.65 -0.86
N ASP A 251 -7.01 9.74 -0.10
CA ASP A 251 -7.45 9.80 1.30
C ASP A 251 -8.98 9.65 1.50
N VAL A 252 -9.58 8.73 0.77
CA VAL A 252 -11.00 8.40 0.83
C VAL A 252 -11.14 6.89 0.98
N LEU A 253 -12.04 6.44 1.86
CA LEU A 253 -12.39 5.04 2.00
C LEU A 253 -13.70 4.77 1.26
N MET A 254 -13.58 4.10 0.12
CA MET A 254 -14.68 3.79 -0.79
C MET A 254 -15.13 2.32 -0.65
N PRO A 255 -16.43 2.01 -0.85
CA PRO A 255 -16.90 0.63 -0.83
C PRO A 255 -16.17 -0.27 -1.83
N SER A 256 -15.79 -1.48 -1.41
CA SER A 256 -15.10 -2.46 -2.29
C SER A 256 -16.08 -3.23 -3.19
N LEU A 257 -17.09 -2.58 -3.75
CA LEU A 257 -17.95 -3.21 -4.76
C LEU A 257 -17.21 -3.17 -6.09
N ARG A 258 -16.99 -4.34 -6.72
CA ARG A 258 -16.32 -4.51 -8.03
C ARG A 258 -17.15 -3.85 -9.14
N HIS A 259 -17.24 -2.52 -9.06
CA HIS A 259 -17.98 -1.55 -9.86
C HIS A 259 -19.50 -1.50 -9.60
N PRO A 260 -20.03 -0.44 -8.97
CA PRO A 260 -21.42 -0.08 -9.21
C PRO A 260 -21.54 1.26 -9.94
N GLN A 261 -20.60 1.57 -10.85
CA GLN A 261 -20.40 2.80 -11.66
C GLN A 261 -19.78 4.00 -10.91
N TYR A 262 -18.43 3.99 -10.92
CA TYR A 262 -17.40 4.95 -10.48
C TYR A 262 -17.68 5.99 -9.39
N TYR A 263 -16.77 6.08 -8.42
CA TYR A 263 -16.84 7.05 -7.33
C TYR A 263 -16.49 8.46 -7.82
N THR A 264 -17.51 9.17 -8.27
CA THR A 264 -17.46 10.58 -8.66
C THR A 264 -17.64 11.52 -7.46
N GLY A 265 -17.17 12.76 -7.59
CA GLY A 265 -17.33 13.80 -6.57
C GLY A 265 -16.36 13.73 -5.39
N TYR A 266 -15.40 12.81 -5.38
CA TYR A 266 -14.43 12.66 -4.29
C TYR A 266 -13.06 13.26 -4.58
N HIS A 267 -12.91 14.11 -5.61
CA HIS A 267 -11.61 14.67 -6.05
C HIS A 267 -11.50 16.19 -5.84
N GLY A 268 -12.29 16.74 -4.91
CA GLY A 268 -12.27 18.16 -4.56
C GLY A 268 -10.92 18.67 -4.04
N PRO A 269 -10.74 20.00 -3.90
CA PRO A 269 -9.44 20.63 -3.61
C PRO A 269 -8.73 20.17 -2.33
N GLN A 270 -9.47 19.62 -1.36
CA GLN A 270 -8.92 19.15 -0.08
C GLN A 270 -8.34 17.74 -0.15
N ARG A 271 -8.47 17.06 -1.30
CA ARG A 271 -8.03 15.67 -1.43
C ARG A 271 -6.53 15.52 -1.42
N ARG A 272 -6.10 14.45 -0.77
CA ARG A 272 -4.70 14.03 -0.76
C ARG A 272 -4.56 12.77 -1.57
N TYR A 273 -3.45 12.71 -2.29
CA TYR A 273 -3.03 11.53 -3.03
C TYR A 273 -1.66 11.11 -2.54
N ALA A 274 -1.34 9.83 -2.69
CA ALA A 274 -0.04 9.34 -2.31
C ALA A 274 0.41 8.16 -3.17
N PHE A 275 1.73 8.08 -3.38
CA PHE A 275 2.38 6.83 -3.76
C PHE A 275 2.38 5.86 -2.58
N ILE A 276 2.14 4.59 -2.89
CA ILE A 276 2.26 3.45 -1.98
C ILE A 276 3.22 2.42 -2.60
N ASP A 277 3.63 1.43 -1.81
CA ASP A 277 4.40 0.28 -2.30
C ASP A 277 5.81 0.62 -2.80
N LEU A 278 6.73 0.86 -1.87
CA LEU A 278 8.12 1.22 -2.15
C LEU A 278 9.05 -0.02 -2.20
N GLU A 279 8.52 -1.19 -2.53
CA GLU A 279 9.30 -2.43 -2.66
C GLU A 279 10.39 -2.33 -3.71
N GLY A 280 10.07 -1.68 -4.83
CA GLY A 280 11.00 -1.46 -5.91
C GLY A 280 12.03 -0.38 -5.62
N ALA A 281 11.89 0.42 -4.54
CA ALA A 281 12.57 1.70 -4.43
C ALA A 281 14.10 1.61 -4.47
N GLU A 282 14.70 2.56 -5.19
CA GLU A 282 16.14 2.80 -5.17
C GLU A 282 16.42 3.98 -4.23
N LEU A 283 17.45 3.85 -3.40
CA LEU A 283 17.80 4.84 -2.38
C LEU A 283 19.16 5.46 -2.65
N PRO A 284 19.40 6.68 -2.15
CA PRO A 284 20.73 7.27 -2.18
C PRO A 284 21.75 6.41 -1.43
N THR A 285 23.02 6.62 -1.76
CA THR A 285 24.15 6.09 -1.00
C THR A 285 24.20 6.70 0.41
N ALA A 286 25.04 6.15 1.30
CA ALA A 286 25.12 6.58 2.69
C ALA A 286 25.55 8.06 2.87
N ASP A 287 26.24 8.64 1.89
CA ASP A 287 26.62 10.05 1.81
C ASP A 287 25.56 10.94 1.13
N GLY A 288 24.41 10.37 0.74
CA GLY A 288 23.29 11.09 0.13
C GLY A 288 23.38 11.24 -1.39
N ALA A 289 24.41 10.69 -2.04
CA ALA A 289 24.55 10.75 -3.49
C ALA A 289 23.58 9.78 -4.21
N PRO A 290 23.26 10.00 -5.50
CA PRO A 290 22.47 9.07 -6.29
C PRO A 290 23.11 7.68 -6.33
N SER A 291 22.29 6.63 -6.27
CA SER A 291 22.79 5.27 -6.48
C SER A 291 23.26 5.07 -7.94
N PRO A 292 24.09 4.05 -8.23
CA PRO A 292 24.49 3.73 -9.61
C PRO A 292 23.32 3.46 -10.55
N GLY A 293 22.20 2.94 -10.03
CA GLY A 293 20.99 2.65 -10.81
C GLY A 293 20.01 3.82 -10.88
N PHE A 294 20.26 4.93 -10.17
CA PHE A 294 19.32 6.03 -10.01
C PHE A 294 18.82 6.56 -11.35
N GLU A 295 19.72 6.86 -12.29
CA GLU A 295 19.36 7.53 -13.54
C GLU A 295 18.46 6.67 -14.43
N GLU A 296 18.71 5.35 -14.51
CA GLU A 296 17.85 4.42 -15.24
C GLU A 296 16.46 4.32 -14.58
N CYS A 297 16.43 4.28 -13.25
CA CYS A 297 15.21 4.16 -12.48
C CYS A 297 14.37 5.44 -12.52
N ARG A 298 15.03 6.61 -12.50
CA ARG A 298 14.43 7.94 -12.64
C ARG A 298 13.69 8.08 -13.98
N ARG A 299 14.34 7.66 -15.07
CA ARG A 299 13.73 7.63 -16.42
C ARG A 299 12.51 6.72 -16.45
N ARG A 300 12.61 5.56 -15.82
CA ARG A 300 11.54 4.57 -15.74
C ARG A 300 10.31 5.14 -15.02
N ASP A 301 10.51 5.79 -13.89
CA ASP A 301 9.43 6.41 -13.12
C ASP A 301 8.71 7.51 -13.91
N ILE A 302 9.43 8.33 -14.67
CA ILE A 302 8.82 9.37 -15.53
C ILE A 302 7.90 8.74 -16.58
N VAL A 303 8.40 7.73 -17.30
CA VAL A 303 7.63 7.03 -18.33
C VAL A 303 6.39 6.36 -17.73
N TRP A 304 6.56 5.68 -16.59
CA TRP A 304 5.47 4.98 -15.94
C TRP A 304 4.43 5.91 -15.35
N LEU A 305 4.83 7.04 -14.76
CA LEU A 305 3.90 8.04 -14.29
C LEU A 305 3.11 8.65 -15.47
N ALA A 306 3.78 8.97 -16.58
CA ALA A 306 3.10 9.48 -17.77
C ALA A 306 2.07 8.47 -18.31
N HIS A 307 2.42 7.18 -18.34
CA HIS A 307 1.50 6.11 -18.76
C HIS A 307 0.34 5.89 -17.78
N ALA A 308 0.56 6.02 -16.48
CA ALA A 308 -0.53 5.95 -15.50
C ALA A 308 -1.50 7.13 -15.65
N LEU A 309 -0.96 8.34 -15.90
CA LEU A 309 -1.74 9.57 -15.96
C LEU A 309 -2.42 9.81 -17.32
N GLU A 310 -1.91 9.27 -18.43
CA GLU A 310 -2.51 9.49 -19.76
C GLU A 310 -3.96 9.03 -19.84
N ILE A 311 -4.31 8.03 -19.02
CA ILE A 311 -5.66 7.47 -18.87
C ILE A 311 -6.70 8.56 -18.58
N HIS A 312 -6.36 9.58 -17.79
CA HIS A 312 -7.26 10.69 -17.49
C HIS A 312 -6.85 11.98 -18.21
N LEU A 313 -5.55 12.23 -18.43
CA LEU A 313 -5.08 13.44 -19.12
C LEU A 313 -5.63 13.54 -20.55
N ARG A 314 -5.70 12.43 -21.29
CA ARG A 314 -6.25 12.47 -22.66
C ARG A 314 -7.76 12.78 -22.68
N CYS A 315 -8.47 12.56 -21.57
CA CYS A 315 -9.88 12.91 -21.46
C CYS A 315 -10.11 14.44 -21.42
N ILE A 316 -9.09 15.23 -21.01
CA ILE A 316 -9.17 16.70 -20.96
C ILE A 316 -8.55 17.40 -22.17
N LYS A 317 -8.09 16.65 -23.19
CA LYS A 317 -7.45 17.21 -24.40
C LYS A 317 -8.28 18.29 -25.11
N HIS A 318 -9.60 18.17 -25.07
CA HIS A 318 -10.50 19.15 -25.70
C HIS A 318 -10.47 20.53 -25.03
N VAL A 319 -10.02 20.61 -23.78
CA VAL A 319 -9.80 21.86 -23.02
C VAL A 319 -8.30 22.20 -22.97
N VAL A 320 -7.43 21.20 -22.93
CA VAL A 320 -5.97 21.36 -22.93
C VAL A 320 -5.37 20.68 -24.18
N PRO A 321 -5.36 21.34 -25.36
CA PRO A 321 -4.96 20.68 -26.61
C PRO A 321 -3.52 20.16 -26.64
N ARG A 322 -2.62 20.78 -25.86
CA ARG A 322 -1.19 20.44 -25.75
C ARG A 322 -0.90 19.14 -24.98
N ILE A 323 -1.91 18.44 -24.44
CA ILE A 323 -1.70 17.23 -23.63
C ILE A 323 -0.93 16.14 -24.38
N ASP A 324 -1.25 15.89 -25.66
CA ASP A 324 -0.57 14.82 -26.41
C ASP A 324 0.91 15.17 -26.67
N GLU A 325 1.21 16.44 -26.97
CA GLU A 325 2.59 16.94 -27.12
C GLU A 325 3.35 16.82 -25.79
N PHE A 326 2.71 17.21 -24.68
CA PHE A 326 3.24 17.07 -23.34
C PHE A 326 3.58 15.61 -23.00
N LEU A 327 2.63 14.68 -23.20
CA LEU A 327 2.85 13.25 -22.95
C LEU A 327 3.95 12.66 -23.84
N ALA A 328 4.07 13.13 -25.09
CA ALA A 328 5.13 12.68 -26.00
C ALA A 328 6.54 13.00 -25.48
N THR A 329 6.72 14.07 -24.69
CA THR A 329 8.02 14.39 -24.08
C THR A 329 8.48 13.36 -23.04
N MET A 330 7.56 12.55 -22.51
CA MET A 330 7.82 11.51 -21.51
C MET A 330 7.67 10.10 -22.09
N SER A 331 7.59 9.96 -23.41
CA SER A 331 7.40 8.66 -24.05
C SER A 331 8.67 7.80 -23.94
N ARG A 332 8.50 6.47 -24.07
CA ARG A 332 9.63 5.53 -24.14
C ARG A 332 10.58 5.83 -25.29
N ASP A 333 10.10 6.43 -26.37
CA ASP A 333 10.92 6.77 -27.53
C ASP A 333 11.93 7.89 -27.21
N GLN A 334 11.67 8.67 -26.15
CA GLN A 334 12.56 9.71 -25.65
C GLN A 334 13.53 9.22 -24.58
N TRP A 335 13.69 7.91 -24.37
CA TRP A 335 14.42 7.32 -23.23
C TRP A 335 15.75 8.01 -22.88
N GLU A 336 16.60 8.28 -23.88
CA GLU A 336 17.91 8.91 -23.66
C GLU A 336 17.85 10.42 -23.40
N ASN A 337 16.75 11.08 -23.76
CA ASN A 337 16.55 12.52 -23.66
C ASN A 337 15.37 12.88 -22.72
N LEU A 338 14.96 11.97 -21.84
CA LEU A 338 13.83 12.22 -20.94
C LEU A 338 14.12 13.42 -20.03
N PRO A 339 13.18 14.38 -19.92
CA PRO A 339 13.34 15.54 -19.07
C PRO A 339 13.52 15.14 -17.59
N ALA A 340 14.00 16.07 -16.76
CA ALA A 340 13.92 15.91 -15.31
C ALA A 340 12.46 16.03 -14.84
N ALA A 341 12.09 15.41 -13.71
CA ALA A 341 10.74 15.53 -13.17
C ALA A 341 10.36 16.99 -12.84
N THR A 342 11.33 17.81 -12.40
CA THR A 342 11.17 19.27 -12.22
C THR A 342 10.75 19.98 -13.51
N THR A 343 11.39 19.63 -14.65
CA THR A 343 11.05 20.16 -15.97
C THR A 343 9.67 19.70 -16.42
N VAL A 344 9.33 18.42 -16.19
CA VAL A 344 8.00 17.88 -16.48
C VAL A 344 6.92 18.63 -15.71
N LEU A 345 7.10 18.81 -14.40
CA LEU A 345 6.16 19.54 -13.54
C LEU A 345 6.02 20.99 -14.01
N SER A 346 7.13 21.67 -14.32
CA SER A 346 7.11 23.05 -14.79
C SER A 346 6.37 23.20 -16.12
N HIS A 347 6.58 22.27 -17.06
CA HIS A 347 5.86 22.26 -18.34
C HIS A 347 4.37 21.94 -18.13
N PHE A 348 4.03 21.05 -17.20
CA PHE A 348 2.64 20.77 -16.85
C PHE A 348 1.94 22.00 -16.25
N ASP A 349 2.62 22.72 -15.34
CA ASP A 349 2.13 23.96 -14.76
C ASP A 349 1.95 25.04 -15.85
N GLU A 350 2.88 25.15 -16.82
CA GLU A 350 2.77 26.08 -17.96
C GLU A 350 1.54 25.80 -18.83
N ILE A 351 1.29 24.55 -19.21
CA ILE A 351 0.14 24.23 -20.07
C ILE A 351 -1.20 24.41 -19.36
N CYS A 352 -1.22 24.38 -18.02
CA CYS A 352 -2.44 24.50 -17.22
C CYS A 352 -2.66 25.92 -16.67
N CYS A 353 -1.64 26.79 -16.62
CA CYS A 353 -1.74 28.09 -15.94
C CYS A 353 -2.73 29.07 -16.59
N HIS A 354 -3.06 28.85 -17.87
CA HIS A 354 -3.99 29.69 -18.62
C HIS A 354 -5.46 29.28 -18.45
N LEU A 355 -5.73 28.15 -17.78
CA LEU A 355 -7.09 27.66 -17.59
C LEU A 355 -7.88 28.57 -16.65
N SER A 356 -8.99 29.08 -17.17
CA SER A 356 -9.96 29.85 -16.41
C SER A 356 -10.70 28.99 -15.38
N SER A 357 -11.32 29.63 -14.39
CA SER A 357 -12.20 28.93 -13.45
C SER A 357 -13.37 28.23 -14.14
N GLU A 358 -13.86 28.76 -15.27
CA GLU A 358 -14.92 28.12 -16.07
C GLU A 358 -14.41 26.83 -16.71
N GLU A 359 -13.21 26.86 -17.32
CA GLU A 359 -12.60 25.69 -17.95
C GLU A 359 -12.28 24.58 -16.96
N LEU A 360 -11.78 24.93 -15.77
CA LEU A 360 -11.52 23.96 -14.70
C LEU A 360 -12.81 23.28 -14.20
N ASN A 361 -13.97 23.93 -14.32
CA ASN A 361 -15.26 23.37 -13.91
C ASN A 361 -15.98 22.62 -15.04
N ILE A 362 -15.41 22.55 -16.26
CA ILE A 362 -16.00 21.78 -17.35
C ILE A 362 -16.10 20.29 -16.94
N PRO A 363 -17.30 19.69 -17.02
CA PRO A 363 -17.46 18.26 -16.76
C PRO A 363 -16.73 17.41 -17.79
N LEU A 364 -16.10 16.32 -17.35
CA LEU A 364 -15.45 15.39 -18.27
C LEU A 364 -16.49 14.69 -19.15
N LYS A 365 -16.28 14.66 -20.47
CA LYS A 365 -17.12 13.88 -21.39
C LYS A 365 -16.84 12.38 -21.30
N ALA A 366 -15.57 12.02 -21.43
CA ALA A 366 -15.06 10.68 -21.17
C ALA A 366 -14.37 10.66 -19.79
N TYR A 367 -14.53 9.58 -19.04
CA TYR A 367 -13.86 9.44 -17.74
C TYR A 367 -12.54 8.67 -17.83
N ARG A 368 -12.33 7.93 -18.92
CA ARG A 368 -11.16 7.07 -19.09
C ARG A 368 -10.77 6.98 -20.56
N TRP A 369 -9.47 7.00 -20.81
CA TRP A 369 -8.86 6.62 -22.07
C TRP A 369 -8.00 5.37 -21.86
N ASP A 370 -8.09 4.40 -22.78
CA ASP A 370 -7.27 3.19 -22.76
C ASP A 370 -7.02 2.71 -24.20
N ARG A 371 -5.73 2.63 -24.60
CA ARG A 371 -5.29 2.10 -25.91
C ARG A 371 -6.07 2.66 -27.10
N GLY A 372 -6.31 3.97 -27.12
CA GLY A 372 -7.00 4.65 -28.23
C GLY A 372 -8.53 4.70 -28.11
N HIS A 373 -9.11 4.09 -27.07
CA HIS A 373 -10.55 4.09 -26.83
C HIS A 373 -10.91 4.98 -25.64
N PHE A 374 -11.98 5.76 -25.79
CA PHE A 374 -12.57 6.54 -24.70
C PHE A 374 -13.78 5.81 -24.12
N SER A 375 -13.87 5.78 -22.80
CA SER A 375 -15.03 5.30 -22.07
C SER A 375 -15.85 6.49 -21.57
N TYR A 376 -17.16 6.43 -21.79
CA TYR A 376 -18.12 7.48 -21.48
C TYR A 376 -19.10 6.99 -20.41
N ARG A 377 -19.61 7.92 -19.60
CA ARG A 377 -20.62 7.58 -18.60
C ARG A 377 -21.98 7.41 -19.27
N GLU A 378 -22.78 6.47 -18.76
CA GLU A 378 -24.18 6.35 -19.16
C GLU A 378 -25.03 7.52 -18.63
N THR A 379 -24.60 8.11 -17.49
CA THR A 379 -25.26 9.25 -16.83
C THR A 379 -24.23 10.32 -16.40
N PRO A 380 -24.61 11.61 -16.32
CA PRO A 380 -23.69 12.66 -15.84
C PRO A 380 -23.17 12.38 -14.43
N PRO A 381 -21.92 12.76 -14.10
CA PRO A 381 -21.35 12.53 -12.77
C PRO A 381 -22.13 13.30 -11.69
N VAL A 382 -22.31 12.68 -10.53
CA VAL A 382 -22.90 13.36 -9.37
C VAL A 382 -21.81 14.18 -8.71
N ILE A 383 -21.87 15.50 -8.86
CA ILE A 383 -20.95 16.41 -8.17
C ILE A 383 -21.43 16.51 -6.72
N ILE A 384 -20.69 15.88 -5.81
CA ILE A 384 -20.93 16.01 -4.37
C ILE A 384 -20.30 17.33 -3.93
N SER A 385 -21.15 18.29 -3.52
CA SER A 385 -20.74 19.62 -3.04
C SER A 385 -20.05 19.59 -1.68
#